data_AF-A0A920V6H1-F1
#
_entry.id   AF-A0A920V6H1-F1
#
_cell.length_a   1.000
_cell.length_b   1.000
_cell.length_c   1.000
_cell.angle_alpha   90.00
_cell.angle_beta   90.00
_cell.angle_gamma   90.00
#
_symmetry.space_group_name_H-M   'P 1'
#
loop_
_entity.id
_entity.type
_entity.pdbx_description
1 polymer ?
#
loop_
_entity_poly.entity_id
_entity_poly.type
_entity_poly.pdbx_seq_one_letter_code
_entity_poly.pdbx_strand_id
1 'polypeptide(L)'
;MRLFAFVMITIFKKYTHLTIIFFLSLSLASCGWFEDKNYEATIRVTSYGIPHIMAENWGDLWVFGYGYQFASDNLCHLLNML
;
A
#
# COMPACT_ATOMS: atom_id res chain seq x y z
N MET A 1 1.15 5.16 40.96
CA MET A 1 1.43 5.23 39.49
C MET A 1 2.75 4.60 39.06
N ARG A 2 3.84 4.60 39.86
CA ARG A 2 5.13 3.99 39.46
C ARG A 2 5.18 2.45 39.45
N LEU A 3 4.33 1.78 40.23
CA LEU A 3 4.28 0.31 40.32
C LEU A 3 3.71 -0.35 39.04
N PHE A 4 2.68 0.24 38.42
CA PHE A 4 2.04 -0.29 37.20
C PHE A 4 2.97 -0.26 35.97
N ALA A 5 3.77 0.79 35.83
CA ALA A 5 4.75 0.90 34.75
C ALA A 5 5.85 -0.17 34.85
N PHE A 6 6.30 -0.49 36.06
CA PHE A 6 7.36 -1.47 36.29
C PHE A 6 6.91 -2.91 36.02
N VAL A 7 5.67 -3.26 36.40
CA VAL A 7 5.04 -4.56 36.13
C VAL A 7 4.81 -4.75 34.62
N MET A 8 4.37 -3.72 33.92
CA MET A 8 4.21 -3.76 32.46
C MET A 8 5.56 -4.01 31.76
N ILE A 9 6.62 -3.26 32.13
CA ILE A 9 7.97 -3.40 31.54
C ILE A 9 8.59 -4.78 31.79
N THR A 10 8.38 -5.39 32.97
CA THR A 10 8.94 -6.72 33.29
C THR A 10 8.17 -7.87 32.62
N ILE A 11 6.86 -7.74 32.41
CA ILE A 11 6.06 -8.70 31.62
C ILE A 11 6.48 -8.66 30.15
N PHE A 12 6.68 -7.46 29.59
CA PHE A 12 7.19 -7.29 28.22
C PHE A 12 8.57 -7.94 28.02
N LYS A 13 9.45 -7.91 29.03
CA LYS A 13 10.78 -8.52 28.98
C LYS A 13 10.77 -10.06 29.07
N LYS A 14 9.75 -10.65 29.71
CA LYS A 14 9.61 -12.10 29.91
C LYS A 14 9.05 -12.83 28.67
N TYR A 15 8.33 -12.13 27.82
CA TYR A 15 7.63 -12.68 26.64
C TYR A 15 8.08 -12.07 25.31
N THR A 16 9.28 -11.47 25.27
CA THR A 16 9.89 -10.86 24.06
C THR A 16 9.97 -11.82 22.87
N HIS A 17 10.25 -13.10 23.11
CA HIS A 17 10.27 -14.10 22.03
C HIS A 17 8.87 -14.41 21.49
N LEU A 18 7.84 -14.40 22.34
CA LEU A 18 6.46 -14.67 21.95
C LEU A 18 5.85 -13.52 21.14
N THR A 19 6.21 -12.27 21.44
CA THR A 19 5.78 -11.11 20.65
C THR A 19 6.46 -11.05 19.28
N ILE A 20 7.75 -11.43 19.18
CA ILE A 20 8.48 -11.50 17.91
C ILE A 20 7.91 -12.58 17.00
N ILE A 21 7.62 -13.78 17.52
CA ILE A 21 7.03 -14.88 16.72
C ILE A 21 5.65 -14.47 16.18
N PHE A 22 4.83 -13.79 16.98
CA PHE A 22 3.52 -13.31 16.55
C PHE A 22 3.64 -12.29 15.41
N PHE A 23 4.48 -11.26 15.56
CA PHE A 23 4.70 -10.28 14.48
C PHE A 23 5.34 -10.89 13.23
N LEU A 24 6.25 -11.86 13.38
CA LEU A 24 6.86 -12.57 12.27
C LEU A 24 5.83 -13.41 11.50
N SER A 25 4.97 -14.14 12.21
CA SER A 25 3.87 -14.90 11.58
C SER A 25 2.87 -14.00 10.85
N LEU A 26 2.58 -12.81 11.39
CA LEU A 26 1.68 -11.86 10.77
C LEU A 26 2.25 -11.25 9.48
N SER A 27 3.57 -11.01 9.45
CA SER A 27 4.28 -10.56 8.26
C SER A 27 4.28 -11.63 7.15
N LEU A 28 4.56 -12.89 7.51
CA LEU A 28 4.56 -14.00 6.54
C LEU A 28 3.19 -14.26 5.92
N ALA A 29 2.09 -14.04 6.65
CA ALA A 29 0.74 -14.22 6.14
C ALA A 29 0.32 -13.15 5.10
N SER A 30 1.01 -12.01 5.02
CA SER A 30 0.68 -10.91 4.09
C SER A 30 1.00 -11.26 2.63
N CYS A 31 2.04 -12.06 2.39
CA CYS A 31 2.55 -12.35 1.04
C CYS A 31 1.59 -13.21 0.19
N GLY A 32 0.57 -13.83 0.79
CA GLY A 32 -0.35 -14.75 0.11
C GLY A 32 -1.61 -14.13 -0.50
N TRP A 33 -1.83 -12.82 -0.35
CA TRP A 33 -3.07 -12.15 -0.76
C TRP A 33 -3.00 -11.45 -2.13
N PHE A 34 -1.86 -11.50 -2.80
CA PHE A 34 -1.70 -10.88 -4.12
C PHE A 34 -2.14 -11.86 -5.20
N GLU A 35 -3.39 -11.76 -5.62
CA GLU A 35 -3.86 -12.42 -6.84
C GLU A 35 -3.26 -11.68 -8.04
N ASP A 36 -2.59 -12.40 -8.95
CA ASP A 36 -2.10 -11.86 -10.23
C ASP A 36 -3.30 -11.50 -11.12
N LYS A 37 -3.93 -10.37 -10.85
CA LYS A 37 -4.92 -9.75 -11.70
C LYS A 37 -4.18 -8.91 -12.75
N ASN A 38 -4.44 -9.20 -14.02
CA ASN A 38 -4.02 -8.30 -15.10
C ASN A 38 -4.89 -7.04 -15.02
N TYR A 39 -4.27 -5.91 -14.75
CA TYR A 39 -4.95 -4.62 -14.76
C TYR A 39 -5.07 -4.11 -16.19
N GLU A 40 -6.27 -3.71 -16.59
CA GLU A 40 -6.54 -3.20 -17.93
C GLU A 40 -7.40 -1.94 -17.89
N ALA A 41 -6.95 -0.87 -18.54
CA ALA A 41 -7.72 0.37 -18.68
C ALA A 41 -7.56 0.96 -20.08
N THR A 42 -8.65 1.47 -20.64
CA THR A 42 -8.64 2.23 -21.89
C THR A 42 -8.53 3.72 -21.60
N ILE A 43 -7.48 4.36 -22.11
CA ILE A 43 -7.20 5.79 -21.87
C ILE A 43 -7.30 6.57 -23.18
N ARG A 44 -8.09 7.64 -23.17
CA ARG A 44 -8.17 8.59 -24.30
C ARG A 44 -7.85 10.00 -23.81
N VAL A 45 -6.81 10.59 -24.38
CA VAL A 45 -6.39 11.96 -24.07
C VAL A 45 -6.99 12.91 -25.11
N THR A 46 -7.70 13.92 -24.64
CA THR A 46 -8.29 14.96 -25.48
C THR A 46 -7.43 16.23 -25.46
N SER A 47 -7.90 17.29 -26.13
CA SER A 47 -7.21 18.58 -26.16
C SER A 47 -6.86 19.07 -24.75
N TYR A 48 -5.73 19.76 -24.62
CA TYR A 48 -5.17 20.20 -23.34
C TYR A 48 -4.69 19.08 -22.41
N GLY A 49 -4.60 17.84 -22.90
CA GLY A 49 -4.08 16.72 -22.12
C GLY A 49 -5.10 16.14 -21.13
N ILE A 50 -6.40 16.42 -21.30
CA ILE A 50 -7.44 15.92 -20.38
C ILE A 50 -7.68 14.43 -20.64
N PRO A 51 -7.44 13.55 -19.65
CA PRO A 51 -7.60 12.12 -19.84
C PRO A 51 -9.01 11.64 -19.48
N HIS A 52 -9.58 10.82 -20.35
CA HIS A 52 -10.79 10.05 -20.11
C HIS A 52 -10.41 8.58 -19.96
N ILE A 53 -10.57 8.03 -18.75
CA ILE A 53 -10.17 6.67 -18.39
C ILE A 53 -11.43 5.82 -18.24
N MET A 54 -11.47 4.69 -18.94
CA MET A 54 -12.54 3.70 -18.85
C MET A 54 -11.95 2.36 -18.42
N ALA A 55 -12.55 1.75 -17.41
CA ALA A 55 -12.14 0.45 -16.88
C ALA A 55 -13.35 -0.31 -16.32
N GLU A 56 -13.22 -1.64 -16.22
CA GLU A 56 -14.31 -2.51 -15.73
C GLU A 56 -14.41 -2.49 -14.20
N ASN A 57 -13.28 -2.36 -13.50
CA ASN A 57 -13.22 -2.37 -12.05
C ASN A 57 -12.54 -1.11 -11.48
N TRP A 58 -12.75 -0.89 -10.18
CA TRP A 58 -12.14 0.21 -9.45
C TRP A 58 -10.61 0.10 -9.36
N GLY A 59 -10.08 -1.12 -9.22
CA GLY A 59 -8.63 -1.36 -9.21
C GLY A 59 -7.99 -0.92 -10.52
N ASP A 60 -8.59 -1.35 -11.64
CA ASP A 60 -8.14 -1.00 -12.99
C ASP A 60 -8.25 0.50 -13.28
N LEU A 61 -9.33 1.15 -12.83
CA LEU A 61 -9.56 2.57 -13.04
C LEU A 61 -8.53 3.43 -12.30
N TRP A 62 -8.36 3.19 -11.00
CA TRP A 62 -7.59 4.07 -10.12
C TRP A 62 -6.12 3.70 -10.04
N VAL A 63 -5.83 2.43 -9.74
CA VAL A 63 -4.46 1.96 -9.50
C VAL A 63 -3.69 1.99 -10.82
N PHE A 64 -4.30 1.45 -11.88
CA PHE A 64 -3.66 1.38 -13.18
C PHE A 64 -3.96 2.63 -14.03
N GLY A 65 -5.20 2.87 -14.44
CA GLY A 65 -5.53 3.92 -15.41
C GLY A 65 -5.15 5.32 -14.95
N TYR A 66 -5.66 5.77 -13.80
CA TYR A 66 -5.39 7.10 -13.26
C TYR A 66 -3.94 7.25 -12.82
N GLY A 67 -3.41 6.27 -12.08
CA GLY A 67 -2.01 6.27 -11.64
C GLY A 67 -1.04 6.38 -12.81
N TYR A 68 -1.25 5.59 -13.87
CA TYR A 68 -0.40 5.60 -15.07
C TYR A 68 -0.43 6.96 -15.78
N GLN A 69 -1.62 7.51 -16.03
CA GLN A 69 -1.73 8.78 -16.75
C GLN A 69 -1.19 9.95 -15.93
N PHE A 70 -1.51 10.00 -14.63
CA PHE A 70 -1.00 11.04 -13.74
C PHE A 70 0.53 11.01 -13.68
N ALA A 71 1.13 9.81 -13.62
CA ALA A 71 2.57 9.66 -13.64
C ALA A 71 3.19 9.99 -15.00
N SER A 72 2.51 9.68 -16.10
CA SER A 72 2.97 10.04 -17.44
C SER A 72 3.07 11.55 -17.61
N ASP A 73 2.13 12.31 -17.05
CA ASP A 73 2.10 13.77 -17.18
C ASP A 73 2.98 14.49 -16.14
N ASN A 74 3.19 13.91 -14.96
CA ASN A 74 3.82 14.57 -13.82
C ASN A 74 5.00 13.80 -13.20
N LEU A 75 5.70 12.96 -13.98
CA LEU A 75 6.74 12.07 -13.46
C LEU A 75 7.78 12.80 -12.61
N CYS A 76 8.30 13.93 -13.09
CA CYS A 76 9.33 14.69 -12.37
C CYS A 76 8.82 15.24 -11.02
N HIS A 77 7.56 15.69 -10.98
CA HIS A 77 6.96 16.18 -9.73
C HIS A 77 6.72 15.07 -8.73
N LEU A 78 6.26 13.91 -9.21
CA LEU A 78 6.09 12.72 -8.38
C LEU A 78 7.41 12.25 -7.76
N LEU A 79 8.46 12.14 -8.56
CA LEU A 79 9.76 11.68 -8.10
C LEU A 79 10.42 12.65 -7.12
N ASN A 80 10.14 13.95 -7.22
CA ASN A 80 10.65 14.94 -6.27
C ASN A 80 9.95 14.92 -4.90
N MET A 81 8.82 14.21 -4.77
CA MET A 81 8.11 14.04 -3.49
C MET A 81 8.48 12.75 -2.74
N LEU A 82 9.39 11.94 -3.28
CA LEU A 82 9.95 10.74 -2.66
C LEU A 82 11.30 11.05 -1.99
#